data_AF-A0A7C8Q0F7-F1
#
_entry.id   AF-A0A7C8Q0F7-F1
#
_cell.length_a   1.000
_cell.length_b   1.000
_cell.length_c   1.000
_cell.angle_alpha   90.00
_cell.angle_beta   90.00
_cell.angle_gamma   90.00
#
_symmetry.space_group_name_H-M   'P 1'
#
loop_
_entity.id
_entity.type
_entity.pdbx_description
1 polymer ?
#
loop_
_entity_poly.entity_id
_entity_poly.type
_entity_poly.pdbx_seq_one_letter_code
_entity_poly.pdbx_strand_id
1 'polypeptide(L)'
;MFLVEVLLNVTETTKAIAMNYYYKLSRNQRRDFGAFSDIEISFCLLILALKYDQDEAPTMRLAVEIFNNYAPMPYERLKLDKMLDLEIFILQALNWDTYYVY
;
A
#
# COMPACT_ATOMS: atom_id res chain seq x y z
N MET A 1 -3.87 -12.93 4.29
CA MET A 1 -2.90 -11.86 3.98
C MET A 1 -1.45 -12.35 4.01
N PHE A 2 -1.08 -13.21 4.96
CA PHE A 2 0.25 -13.82 5.07
C PHE A 2 0.88 -14.34 3.75
N LEU A 3 0.16 -15.11 2.92
CA LEU A 3 0.72 -15.63 1.66
C LEU A 3 1.12 -14.52 0.67
N VAL A 4 0.35 -13.42 0.60
CA VAL A 4 0.65 -12.27 -0.26
C VAL A 4 1.91 -11.55 0.23
N GLU A 5 2.08 -11.40 1.55
CA GLU A 5 3.28 -10.82 2.15
C GLU A 5 4.55 -11.62 1.82
N VAL A 6 4.45 -12.96 1.86
CA VAL A 6 5.56 -13.86 1.47
C VAL A 6 5.89 -13.71 -0.01
N LEU A 7 4.89 -13.69 -0.89
CA LEU A 7 5.11 -13.57 -2.35
C LEU A 7 5.65 -12.20 -2.76
N LEU A 8 5.35 -11.15 -2.01
CA LEU A 8 5.87 -9.80 -2.22
C LEU A 8 7.18 -9.51 -1.47
N ASN A 9 7.74 -10.50 -0.77
CA ASN A 9 8.95 -10.36 0.03
C ASN A 9 8.87 -9.18 1.03
N VAL A 10 7.74 -9.06 1.72
CA VAL A 10 7.51 -7.99 2.70
C VAL A 10 8.33 -8.24 3.95
N THR A 11 9.21 -7.29 4.30
CA THR A 11 10.02 -7.33 5.52
C THR A 11 9.29 -6.66 6.69
N GLU A 12 9.78 -6.85 7.91
CA GLU A 12 9.29 -6.09 9.08
C GLU A 12 9.59 -4.59 8.94
N THR A 13 10.70 -4.22 8.28
CA THR A 13 11.02 -2.81 7.95
C THR A 13 9.97 -2.23 7.02
N THR A 14 9.61 -2.95 5.97
CA THR A 14 8.52 -2.57 5.05
C THR A 14 7.21 -2.32 5.81
N LYS A 15 6.84 -3.20 6.74
CA LYS A 15 5.62 -3.05 7.56
C LYS A 15 5.69 -1.81 8.46
N ALA A 16 6.84 -1.55 9.07
CA ALA A 16 7.04 -0.36 9.91
C ALA A 16 6.90 0.93 9.10
N ILE A 17 7.45 0.97 7.88
CA ILE A 17 7.30 2.10 6.96
C ILE A 17 5.83 2.27 6.55
N ALA A 18 5.14 1.19 6.17
CA ALA A 18 3.72 1.24 5.82
C ALA A 18 2.85 1.77 6.97
N MET A 19 3.16 1.35 8.21
CA MET A 19 2.46 1.82 9.40
C MET A 19 2.76 3.30 9.71
N ASN A 20 3.97 3.77 9.45
CA ASN A 20 4.30 5.20 9.54
C ASN A 20 3.49 6.02 8.53
N TYR A 21 3.41 5.56 7.27
CA TYR A 21 2.58 6.21 6.25
C TYR A 21 1.11 6.26 6.66
N TYR A 22 0.56 5.16 7.18
CA TYR A 22 -0.80 5.13 7.72
C TYR A 22 -1.00 6.17 8.83
N TYR A 23 -0.05 6.27 9.76
CA TYR A 23 -0.11 7.26 10.84
C TYR A 23 -0.07 8.70 10.31
N LYS A 24 0.83 9.00 9.36
CA LYS A 24 0.90 10.32 8.69
C LYS A 24 -0.43 10.64 7.98
N LEU A 25 -1.04 9.67 7.29
CA LEU A 25 -2.35 9.84 6.64
C LEU A 25 -3.46 10.15 7.65
N SER A 26 -3.56 9.40 8.75
CA SER A 26 -4.61 9.60 9.76
C SER A 26 -4.55 10.96 10.46
N ARG A 27 -3.35 11.55 10.57
CA ARG A 27 -3.15 12.92 11.08
C ARG A 27 -3.59 13.99 10.08
N ASN A 28 -3.49 13.71 8.79
CA ASN A 28 -3.98 14.59 7.73
C ASN A 28 -5.49 14.39 7.54
N GLN A 29 -6.29 14.70 8.58
CA GLN A 29 -7.76 14.53 8.70
C GLN A 29 -8.61 15.25 7.63
N ARG A 30 -8.01 15.83 6.58
CA ARG A 30 -8.70 16.66 5.58
C ARG A 30 -9.07 15.93 4.28
N ARG A 31 -8.65 14.68 4.08
CA ARG A 31 -8.89 13.95 2.83
C ARG A 31 -9.82 12.77 3.07
N ASP A 32 -11.01 12.85 2.46
CA ASP A 32 -12.00 11.77 2.50
C ASP A 32 -11.50 10.61 1.63
N PHE A 33 -11.12 9.50 2.28
CA PHE A 33 -10.77 8.24 1.63
C PHE A 33 -12.00 7.37 1.36
N GLY A 34 -13.23 7.87 1.58
CA GLY A 34 -14.48 7.09 1.50
C GLY A 34 -14.76 6.40 0.15
N ALA A 35 -14.02 6.72 -0.91
CA ALA A 35 -14.05 6.00 -2.19
C ALA A 35 -13.23 4.68 -2.19
N PHE A 36 -12.40 4.45 -1.17
CA PHE A 36 -11.49 3.32 -1.04
C PHE A 36 -11.77 2.54 0.24
N SER A 37 -11.65 1.22 0.16
CA SER A 37 -11.75 0.32 1.30
C SER A 37 -10.46 0.31 2.11
N ASP A 38 -10.54 -0.06 3.39
CA ASP A 38 -9.37 -0.20 4.26
C ASP A 38 -8.34 -1.20 3.70
N ILE A 39 -8.79 -2.22 2.98
CA ILE A 39 -7.94 -3.21 2.30
C ILE A 39 -7.16 -2.56 1.16
N GLU A 40 -7.82 -1.76 0.32
CA GLU A 40 -7.17 -1.02 -0.77
C GLU A 40 -6.13 -0.05 -0.21
N ILE A 41 -6.47 0.69 0.84
CA ILE A 41 -5.55 1.64 1.48
C ILE A 41 -4.36 0.89 2.08
N SER A 42 -4.61 -0.15 2.89
CA SER A 42 -3.56 -0.94 3.54
C SER A 42 -2.63 -1.60 2.52
N PHE A 43 -3.20 -2.17 1.44
CA PHE A 43 -2.42 -2.79 0.38
C PHE A 43 -1.58 -1.76 -0.38
N CYS A 44 -2.16 -0.61 -0.75
CA CYS A 44 -1.43 0.44 -1.45
C CYS A 44 -0.26 0.99 -0.62
N LEU A 45 -0.47 1.19 0.69
CA LEU A 45 0.57 1.62 1.62
C LEU A 45 1.71 0.61 1.73
N LEU A 46 1.38 -0.68 1.72
CA LEU A 46 2.37 -1.74 1.73
C LEU A 46 3.23 -1.74 0.46
N ILE A 47 2.61 -1.54 -0.71
CA ILE A 47 3.34 -1.45 -1.99
C ILE A 47 4.21 -0.20 -2.05
N LEU A 48 3.73 0.94 -1.57
CA LEU A 48 4.54 2.16 -1.46
C LEU A 48 5.73 1.98 -0.53
N ALA A 49 5.54 1.32 0.61
CA ALA A 49 6.61 0.99 1.53
C ALA A 49 7.64 0.04 0.91
N LEU A 50 7.20 -0.97 0.15
CA LEU A 50 8.09 -1.87 -0.59
C LEU A 50 8.98 -1.11 -1.56
N LYS A 51 8.39 -0.20 -2.36
CA LYS A 51 9.11 0.65 -3.32
C LYS A 51 10.16 1.55 -2.67
N TYR A 52 9.97 1.88 -1.39
CA TYR A 52 10.93 2.68 -0.64
C TYR A 52 12.01 1.81 0.02
N ASP A 53 11.62 0.66 0.57
CA ASP A 53 12.51 -0.25 1.33
C ASP A 53 13.45 -1.05 0.42
N GLN A 54 13.05 -1.34 -0.82
CA GLN A 54 13.75 -2.27 -1.71
C GLN A 54 14.02 -1.67 -3.11
N ASP A 55 15.24 -1.84 -3.61
CA ASP A 55 15.63 -1.41 -4.96
C ASP A 55 14.86 -2.16 -6.07
N GLU A 56 14.54 -3.44 -5.84
CA GLU A 56 13.82 -4.32 -6.78
C GLU A 56 12.36 -4.57 -6.35
N ALA A 57 11.65 -3.52 -5.96
CA ALA A 57 10.25 -3.65 -5.54
C ALA A 57 9.30 -4.03 -6.71
N PRO A 58 8.26 -4.85 -6.44
CA PRO A 58 7.28 -5.21 -7.46
C PRO A 58 6.48 -3.99 -7.94
N THR A 59 6.12 -4.00 -9.23
CA THR A 59 5.20 -2.99 -9.78
C THR A 59 3.80 -3.14 -9.16
N MET A 60 3.02 -2.05 -9.13
CA MET A 60 1.62 -2.10 -8.68
C MET A 60 0.79 -3.14 -9.45
N ARG A 61 1.06 -3.31 -10.75
CA ARG A 61 0.41 -4.32 -11.59
C ARG A 61 0.66 -5.73 -11.06
N LEU A 62 1.94 -6.09 -10.87
CA LEU A 62 2.32 -7.41 -10.37
C LEU A 62 1.76 -7.64 -8.96
N ALA A 63 1.82 -6.62 -8.11
CA ALA A 63 1.26 -6.67 -6.77
C ALA A 63 -0.25 -6.97 -6.78
N VAL A 64 -1.03 -6.27 -7.59
CA VAL A 64 -2.47 -6.49 -7.74
C VAL A 64 -2.77 -7.89 -8.28
N GLU A 65 -1.98 -8.38 -9.25
CA GLU A 65 -2.09 -9.74 -9.77
C GLU A 65 -1.86 -10.78 -8.67
N ILE A 66 -0.79 -10.62 -7.87
CA ILE A 66 -0.51 -11.49 -6.72
C ILE A 66 -1.67 -11.44 -5.71
N PHE A 67 -2.16 -10.25 -5.37
CA PHE A 67 -3.27 -10.12 -4.44
C PHE A 67 -4.51 -10.87 -4.96
N ASN A 68 -4.93 -10.62 -6.19
CA ASN A 68 -6.15 -11.20 -6.75
C ASN A 68 -6.09 -12.73 -6.92
N ASN A 69 -4.89 -13.29 -7.05
CA ASN A 69 -4.68 -14.73 -7.20
C ASN A 69 -4.55 -15.47 -5.86
N TYR A 70 -4.02 -14.81 -4.83
CA TYR A 70 -3.60 -15.47 -3.59
C TYR A 70 -4.26 -14.92 -2.31
N ALA A 71 -4.98 -13.80 -2.39
CA ALA A 71 -5.75 -13.31 -1.26
C ALA A 71 -6.93 -14.28 -0.98
N PRO A 72 -7.08 -14.75 0.26
CA PRO A 72 -8.19 -15.65 0.61
C PRO A 72 -9.53 -14.92 0.52
N MET A 73 -10.61 -15.62 0.18
CA MET A 73 -11.96 -15.05 0.36
C MET A 73 -12.15 -14.64 1.84
N PRO A 74 -12.79 -13.49 2.15
CA PRO A 74 -13.74 -12.77 1.31
C PRO A 74 -13.21 -11.49 0.65
N TYR A 75 -11.89 -11.33 0.44
CA TYR A 75 -11.36 -10.09 -0.14
C TYR A 75 -11.91 -9.84 -1.55
N GLU A 76 -12.43 -8.63 -1.77
CA GLU A 76 -12.81 -8.17 -3.10
C GLU A 76 -11.56 -8.05 -3.99
N ARG A 77 -11.73 -8.31 -5.29
CA ARG A 77 -10.64 -8.16 -6.25
C ARG A 77 -10.30 -6.69 -6.42
N LEU A 78 -9.01 -6.39 -6.34
CA LEU A 78 -8.48 -5.06 -6.57
C LEU A 78 -8.42 -4.76 -8.08
N LYS A 79 -8.80 -3.54 -8.46
CA LYS A 79 -8.67 -3.05 -9.84
C LYS A 79 -7.42 -2.18 -9.97
N LEU A 80 -6.60 -2.46 -10.98
CA LEU A 80 -5.31 -1.80 -11.15
C LEU A 80 -5.41 -0.27 -11.30
N ASP A 81 -6.34 0.21 -12.12
CA ASP A 81 -6.65 1.63 -12.30
C ASP A 81 -6.97 2.31 -10.98
N LYS A 82 -7.88 1.73 -10.20
CA LYS A 82 -8.26 2.24 -8.88
C LYS A 82 -7.07 2.27 -7.90
N MET A 83 -6.20 1.28 -7.94
CA MET A 83 -5.01 1.22 -7.09
C MET A 83 -3.95 2.26 -7.48
N LEU A 84 -3.79 2.57 -8.77
CA LEU A 84 -2.90 3.64 -9.24
C LEU A 84 -3.43 5.02 -8.85
N ASP A 85 -4.74 5.25 -8.95
CA ASP A 85 -5.37 6.49 -8.48
C ASP A 85 -5.18 6.66 -6.97
N LEU A 86 -5.37 5.59 -6.21
CA LEU A 86 -5.12 5.57 -4.77
C LEU A 86 -3.66 5.84 -4.42
N GLU A 87 -2.72 5.28 -5.18
CA GLU A 87 -1.29 5.52 -5.00
C GLU A 87 -0.95 7.00 -5.09
N ILE A 88 -1.42 7.67 -6.14
CA ILE A 88 -1.23 9.12 -6.33
C ILE A 88 -1.91 9.89 -5.20
N PHE A 89 -3.12 9.50 -4.83
CA PHE A 89 -3.87 10.17 -3.77
C PHE A 89 -3.16 10.09 -2.42
N ILE A 90 -2.62 8.93 -2.06
CA ILE A 90 -1.81 8.72 -0.86
C ILE A 90 -0.54 9.55 -0.91
N LEU A 91 0.22 9.52 -2.01
CA LEU A 91 1.45 10.30 -2.15
C LEU A 91 1.20 11.79 -1.97
N GLN A 92 0.14 12.32 -2.58
CA GLN A 92 -0.28 13.70 -2.38
C GLN A 92 -0.72 13.99 -0.94
N ALA A 93 -1.40 13.04 -0.29
CA ALA A 93 -1.83 13.17 1.10
C ALA A 93 -0.66 13.14 2.08
N LEU A 94 0.43 12.48 1.72
CA LEU A 94 1.71 12.50 2.43
C LEU A 94 2.56 13.72 2.06
N ASN A 95 2.09 14.64 1.21
CA ASN A 95 2.91 15.72 0.64
C ASN A 95 4.21 15.24 0.00
N TRP A 96 4.21 14.03 -0.56
CA TRP A 96 5.41 13.34 -1.07
C TRP A 96 6.49 13.12 -0.01
N ASP A 97 6.19 13.33 1.27
CA ASP A 97 7.05 13.03 2.40
C ASP A 97 6.98 11.53 2.75
N THR A 98 7.57 10.74 1.87
CA THR A 98 7.81 9.32 2.06
C THR A 98 9.07 9.05 2.88
N TYR A 99 9.79 10.10 3.31
CA TYR A 99 11.03 9.98 4.07
C TYR A 99 10.77 9.40 5.45
N TYR A 100 11.49 8.31 5.75
CA TYR A 100 11.54 7.69 7.07
C TYR A 100 12.84 8.16 7.74
N VAL A 101 12.71 9.02 8.75
CA VAL A 101 13.85 9.51 9.55
C VAL A 101 13.93 8.67 10.82
N TYR A 102 15.12 8.12 11.09
CA TYR A 102 15.47 7.52 12.39
C TYR A 102 15.75 8.60 13.43
#